data_AF-A0AAV3M6B8-F1
#
_entry.id   AF-A0AAV3M6B8-F1
#
_cell.length_a   1.000
_cell.length_b   1.000
_cell.length_c   1.000
_cell.angle_alpha   90.00
_cell.angle_beta   90.00
_cell.angle_gamma   90.00
#
_symmetry.space_group_name_H-M   'P 1'
#
loop_
_entity.id
_entity.type
_entity.pdbx_description
1 polymer ?
#
loop_
_entity_poly.entity_id
_entity_poly.type
_entity_poly.pdbx_seq_one_letter_code
_entity_poly.pdbx_strand_id
1 'polypeptide(L)' 'MILDASYTLLFACLALLIGMIVVKISPFLQKNHIPDAVVGGFIVAIVLLIVDKAAGYTFSFDT' A
#
# COMPACT_ATOMS: atom_id res chain seq x y z
N MET A 1 11.87 6.80 -11.73
CA MET A 1 13.02 6.37 -10.90
C MET A 1 12.83 4.88 -10.68
N ILE A 2 13.79 4.05 -11.07
CA ILE A 2 13.68 2.59 -10.86
C ILE A 2 13.89 2.31 -9.37
N LEU A 3 13.06 1.45 -8.80
CA LEU A 3 13.12 1.06 -7.40
C LEU A 3 13.70 -0.36 -7.33
N ASP A 4 14.89 -0.54 -6.76
CA ASP A 4 15.51 -1.87 -6.67
C ASP A 4 14.63 -2.83 -5.85
N ALA A 5 14.73 -4.14 -6.14
CA ALA A 5 13.93 -5.18 -5.48
C ALA A 5 13.96 -5.10 -3.94
N SER A 6 15.11 -4.79 -3.35
CA SER A 6 15.28 -4.60 -1.90
C SER A 6 14.40 -3.47 -1.35
N TYR A 7 14.35 -2.34 -2.07
CA TYR A 7 13.55 -1.18 -1.68
C TYR A 7 12.07 -1.41 -1.91
N THR A 8 11.70 -2.08 -3.01
CA THR A 8 10.31 -2.48 -3.30
C THR A 8 9.77 -3.42 -2.21
N LEU A 9 10.56 -4.42 -1.78
CA LEU A 9 10.16 -5.35 -0.73
C LEU A 9 10.03 -4.67 0.64
N LEU A 10 10.94 -3.73 0.94
CA LEU A 10 10.87 -2.91 2.16
C LEU A 10 9.61 -2.05 2.15
N PHE A 11 9.28 -1.42 1.02
CA PHE A 11 8.06 -0.63 0.84
C PHE A 11 6.81 -1.49 0.96
N ALA A 12 6.80 -2.70 0.39
CA ALA A 12 5.71 -3.65 0.54
C ALA A 12 5.51 -4.05 2.01
N CYS A 13 6.60 -4.29 2.75
CA CYS A 13 6.52 -4.62 4.17
C CYS A 13 6.00 -3.45 5.01
N LEU A 14 6.41 -2.21 4.71
CA LEU A 14 5.85 -0.99 5.31
C LEU A 14 4.38 -0.79 4.98
N ALA A 15 3.98 -1.01 3.72
CA ALA A 15 2.60 -0.94 3.27
C ALA A 15 1.70 -1.91 4.05
N LEU A 16 2.18 -3.13 4.26
CA LEU A 16 1.50 -4.15 5.07
C LEU A 16 1.38 -3.74 6.54
N LEU A 17 2.46 -3.20 7.13
CA LEU A 17 2.46 -2.71 8.50
C LEU A 17 1.45 -1.56 8.70
N ILE A 18 1.38 -0.63 7.74
CA ILE A 18 0.40 0.47 7.74
C ILE A 18 -1.03 -0.08 7.60
N GLY A 19 -1.23 -1.05 6.69
CA GLY A 19 -2.51 -1.74 6.50
C GLY A 19 -3.04 -2.35 7.80
N MET A 20 -2.16 -3.00 8.55
CA MET A 20 -2.51 -3.61 9.85
C MET A 20 -3.01 -2.58 10.87
N ILE A 21 -2.39 -1.39 10.93
CA ILE A 21 -2.82 -0.32 11.85
C ILE A 21 -4.20 0.22 11.43
N VAL A 22 -4.43 0.39 10.14
CA VAL A 22 -5.71 0.92 9.62
C VAL A 22 -6.85 -0.09 9.76
N VAL A 23 -6.61 -1.38 9.55
CA VAL A 23 -7.59 -2.45 9.84
C VAL A 23 -7.94 -2.48 11.32
N LYS A 24 -6.93 -2.33 12.20
CA LYS A 24 -7.15 -2.33 13.65
C LYS A 24 -7.95 -1.11 14.13
N ILE A 25 -7.88 0.02 13.42
CA ILE A 25 -8.68 1.22 13.69
C ILE A 25 -10.10 1.11 13.10
N SER A 26 -10.27 0.39 11.98
CA SER A 26 -11.57 0.29 11.30
C SER A 26 -12.29 -1.02 11.62
N PRO A 27 -13.32 -1.02 12.50
CA PRO A 27 -14.13 -2.20 12.79
C PRO A 27 -14.93 -2.71 11.56
N PHE A 28 -14.97 -1.93 10.48
CA PHE A 28 -15.64 -2.27 9.23
C PHE A 28 -14.88 -3.36 8.43
N LEU A 29 -13.55 -3.34 8.48
CA LEU A 29 -12.69 -4.29 7.76
C LEU A 29 -12.56 -5.63 8.49
N GLN A 30 -12.50 -5.60 9.84
CA GLN A 30 -12.53 -6.83 10.64
C GLN A 30 -13.82 -7.63 10.42
N LYS A 31 -14.97 -6.97 10.26
CA LYS A 31 -16.27 -7.61 10.06
C LYS A 31 -16.42 -8.33 8.72
N ASN A 32 -15.63 -7.97 7.71
CA ASN A 32 -15.73 -8.53 6.35
C ASN A 32 -14.72 -9.66 6.09
N HIS A 33 -13.98 -10.14 7.09
CA HIS A 33 -12.96 -11.19 6.96
C HIS A 33 -11.87 -10.86 5.92
N ILE A 34 -11.68 -9.58 5.58
CA ILE A 34 -10.69 -9.17 4.58
C ILE A 34 -9.31 -9.23 5.25
N PRO A 35 -8.35 -10.03 4.73
CA PRO A 35 -7.03 -10.15 5.32
C PRO A 35 -6.28 -8.82 5.31
N ASP A 36 -5.54 -8.54 6.39
CA ASP A 36 -4.86 -7.27 6.64
C ASP A 36 -3.92 -6.87 5.49
N ALA A 37 -3.20 -7.88 4.98
CA ALA A 37 -2.99 -8.17 3.57
C ALA A 37 -3.37 -7.08 2.55
N VAL A 38 -4.66 -7.17 2.21
CA VAL A 38 -5.32 -6.56 1.06
C VAL A 38 -5.61 -5.09 1.34
N VAL A 39 -5.87 -4.74 2.60
CA VAL A 39 -6.18 -3.37 3.01
C VAL A 39 -4.95 -2.48 2.94
N GLY A 40 -3.79 -2.98 3.39
CA GLY A 40 -2.52 -2.27 3.25
C GLY A 40 -2.21 -1.94 1.79
N GLY A 41 -2.35 -2.95 0.92
CA GLY A 41 -2.20 -2.78 -0.52
C GLY A 41 -3.18 -1.77 -1.12
N PHE A 42 -4.47 -1.82 -0.73
CA PHE A 42 -5.50 -0.92 -1.22
C PHE A 42 -5.26 0.55 -0.83
N ILE A 43 -4.82 0.79 0.41
CA ILE A 43 -4.49 2.15 0.88
C ILE A 43 -3.28 2.70 0.13
N VAL A 44 -2.24 1.90 -0.04
CA VAL A 44 -1.05 2.31 -0.80
C VAL A 44 -1.39 2.58 -2.26
N ALA A 45 -2.26 1.78 -2.87
CA ALA A 45 -2.76 2.04 -4.22
C ALA A 45 -3.52 3.37 -4.33
N ILE A 46 -4.37 3.70 -3.36
CA ILE A 46 -5.06 5.01 -3.31
C ILE A 46 -4.05 6.16 -3.20
N VAL A 47 -3.05 6.04 -2.32
CA VAL A 47 -2.01 7.06 -2.15
C VAL A 47 -1.19 7.24 -3.43
N LEU A 48 -0.78 6.14 -4.06
CA LEU A 48 -0.06 6.16 -5.34
C LEU A 48 -0.90 6.81 -6.46
N LEU A 49 -2.20 6.52 -6.52
CA LEU A 49 -3.11 7.12 -7.50
C LEU A 49 -3.23 8.63 -7.29
N ILE A 50 -3.36 9.09 -6.04
CA ILE A 50 -3.40 10.52 -5.71
C ILE A 50 -2.08 11.19 -6.10
N VAL A 51 -0.94 10.57 -5.80
CA VAL A 51 0.39 11.07 -6.14
C VAL A 51 0.59 11.12 -7.66
N ASP A 52 0.16 10.09 -8.39
CA ASP A 52 0.20 10.04 -9.85
C ASP A 52 -0.62 11.18 -10.46
N LYS A 53 -1.86 11.37 -9.99
CA LYS A 53 -2.72 12.46 -10.47
C LYS A 53 -2.26 13.87 -10.07
N ALA A 54 -1.67 14.03 -8.89
CA ALA A 54 -1.29 15.34 -8.37
C ALA A 54 0.11 15.80 -8.82
N ALA A 55 1.04 14.87 -8.98
CA ALA A 55 2.45 15.17 -9.20
C ALA A 55 3.02 14.57 -10.49
N GLY A 56 2.27 13.71 -11.21
CA GLY A 56 2.71 13.10 -12.46
C GLY A 56 3.89 12.14 -12.31
N TYR A 57 4.20 11.70 -11.08
CA TYR A 57 5.26 10.74 -10.80
C TYR A 57 4.73 9.32 -11.00
N THR A 58 5.00 8.75 -12.18
CA THR A 58 4.78 7.33 -12.43
C THR A 58 5.88 6.51 -11.74
N PHE A 59 5.50 5.73 -10.74
CA PHE A 59 6.35 4.72 -10.13
C PHE A 59 6.22 3.42 -10.90
N SER A 60 7.24 3.08 -11.69
CA SER A 60 7.38 1.75 -12.30
C SER A 60 8.19 0.86 -11.36
N PHE A 61 7.63 -0.28 -10.97
CA PHE A 61 8.34 -1.32 -10.24
C PHE A 61 9.09 -2.19 -11.26
N ASP A 62 10.39 -2.37 -11.06
CA ASP A 62 11.17 -3.34 -11.82
C ASP A 62 10.80 -4.76 -11.35
N THR A 63 10.61 -5.68 -12.31
CA THR A 63 10.15 -7.07 -12.08
C THR A 63 11.33 -7.97 -11.75
#